data_AF-A0A2C9LFU3-F1
#
_entry.id   AF-A0A2C9LFU3-F1
#
_cell.length_a   1.000
_cell.length_b   1.000
_cell.length_c   1.000
_cell.angle_alpha   90.00
_cell.angle_beta   90.00
_cell.angle_gamma   90.00
#
_symmetry.space_group_name_H-M   'P 1'
#
loop_
_entity.id
_entity.type
_entity.pdbx_description
1 polymer ?
#
loop_
_entity_poly.entity_id
_entity_poly.type
_entity_poly.pdbx_seq_one_letter_code
_entity_poly.pdbx_strand_id
1 'polypeptide(L)'
;MQVAYSRLDPVRLVEWFEYMKLVGVSKVLTFYNSLHPDSMNVFKYYISTGFLELISYKPRSIKGITEINFTDDNSQTRQARQDKTLLVRDCQFRLGGYDYVMTIDFDEFPVPIAPYGTLNWIIQATRGVINDAVTCSDANGDCDFSLRLQESVTPEGVAPIYQKTEFNFSQ
;
A
#
# COMPACT_ATOMS: atom_id res chain seq x y z
N MET A 1 1.15 -2.86 1.60
CA MET A 1 -0.26 -3.17 1.92
C MET A 1 -0.34 -4.45 2.73
N GLN A 2 -0.20 -4.30 4.03
CA GLN A 2 -0.39 -5.35 5.02
C GLN A 2 -1.88 -5.59 5.28
N VAL A 3 -2.24 -6.82 5.69
CA VAL A 3 -3.57 -7.12 6.24
C VAL A 3 -3.81 -6.25 7.47
N ALA A 4 -4.98 -5.61 7.57
CA ALA A 4 -5.39 -4.91 8.77
C ALA A 4 -5.84 -5.91 9.84
N TYR A 5 -5.15 -5.96 10.97
CA TYR A 5 -5.48 -6.84 12.10
C TYR A 5 -5.19 -6.13 13.43
N SER A 6 -5.62 -6.74 14.54
CA SER A 6 -5.43 -6.19 15.88
C SER A 6 -5.97 -4.75 15.96
N ARG A 7 -5.26 -3.83 16.61
CA ARG A 7 -5.66 -2.44 16.75
C ARG A 7 -4.76 -1.54 15.90
N LEU A 8 -5.36 -0.84 14.95
CA LEU A 8 -4.78 0.32 14.29
C LEU A 8 -5.28 1.59 14.98
N ASP A 9 -4.40 2.57 15.18
CA ASP A 9 -4.77 3.84 15.80
C ASP A 9 -5.86 4.55 14.97
N PRO A 10 -7.06 4.81 15.54
CA PRO A 10 -8.15 5.41 14.77
C PRO A 10 -7.85 6.83 14.26
N VAL A 11 -7.10 7.62 15.01
CA VAL A 11 -6.75 9.00 14.62
C VAL A 11 -5.79 8.95 13.43
N ARG A 12 -4.73 8.13 13.52
CA ARG A 12 -3.78 7.95 12.42
C ARG A 12 -4.43 7.37 11.17
N LEU A 13 -5.41 6.45 11.33
CA LEU A 13 -6.16 5.94 10.20
C LEU A 13 -6.95 7.04 9.49
N VAL A 14 -7.62 7.91 10.24
CA VAL A 14 -8.35 9.06 9.66
C VAL A 14 -7.37 9.99 8.94
N GLU A 15 -6.25 10.34 9.57
CA GLU A 15 -5.20 11.16 8.95
C GLU A 15 -4.71 10.55 7.63
N TRP A 16 -4.43 9.25 7.64
CA TRP A 16 -3.97 8.53 6.45
C TRP A 16 -5.02 8.55 5.33
N PHE A 17 -6.28 8.23 5.62
CA PHE A 17 -7.33 8.23 4.59
C PHE A 17 -7.60 9.63 4.03
N GLU A 18 -7.66 10.66 4.87
CA GLU A 18 -7.84 12.03 4.41
C GLU A 18 -6.65 12.51 3.60
N TYR A 19 -5.42 12.17 4.00
CA TYR A 19 -4.23 12.43 3.19
C TYR A 19 -4.31 11.76 1.81
N MET A 20 -4.70 10.48 1.73
CA MET A 20 -4.83 9.76 0.46
C MET A 20 -5.81 10.46 -0.49
N LYS A 21 -6.94 10.97 0.02
CA LYS A 21 -7.86 11.78 -0.77
C LYS A 21 -7.21 13.08 -1.25
N LEU A 22 -6.48 13.79 -0.38
CA LEU A 22 -5.82 15.05 -0.71
C LEU A 22 -4.78 14.89 -1.83
N VAL A 23 -4.02 13.79 -1.84
CA VAL A 23 -3.03 13.52 -2.89
C VAL A 23 -3.64 12.94 -4.18
N GLY A 24 -4.96 12.71 -4.21
CA GLY A 24 -5.71 12.33 -5.41
C GLY A 24 -5.92 10.83 -5.58
N VAL A 25 -5.78 10.01 -4.53
CA VAL A 25 -6.17 8.60 -4.57
C VAL A 25 -7.69 8.51 -4.73
N SER A 26 -8.15 7.64 -5.62
CA SER A 26 -9.58 7.45 -5.92
C SER A 26 -10.21 6.29 -5.17
N LYS A 27 -9.43 5.24 -4.86
CA LYS A 27 -9.90 4.03 -4.21
C LYS A 27 -8.80 3.41 -3.35
N VAL A 28 -9.20 2.90 -2.18
CA VAL A 28 -8.37 2.05 -1.33
C VAL A 28 -9.02 0.66 -1.26
N LEU A 29 -8.23 -0.40 -1.44
CA LEU A 29 -8.68 -1.78 -1.27
C LEU A 29 -7.75 -2.47 -0.28
N THR A 30 -8.29 -2.95 0.85
CA THR A 30 -7.51 -3.66 1.86
C THR A 30 -8.20 -4.93 2.34
N PHE A 31 -7.40 -5.79 2.97
CA PHE A 31 -7.88 -7.00 3.64
C PHE A 31 -7.85 -6.81 5.15
N TYR A 32 -8.76 -7.46 5.86
CA TYR A 32 -8.71 -7.49 7.32
C TYR A 32 -8.86 -8.89 7.89
N ASN A 33 -8.32 -9.07 9.09
CA ASN A 33 -8.49 -10.25 9.90
C ASN A 33 -8.49 -9.83 11.38
N SER A 34 -9.55 -10.15 12.13
CA SER A 34 -9.62 -9.83 13.58
C SER A 34 -9.23 -8.40 13.94
N LEU A 35 -9.85 -7.43 13.27
CA LEU A 35 -9.63 -6.00 13.48
C LEU A 35 -10.44 -5.49 14.68
N HIS A 36 -9.81 -4.67 15.51
CA HIS A 36 -10.42 -4.05 16.69
C HIS A 36 -11.63 -3.16 16.30
N PRO A 37 -12.71 -3.13 17.10
CA PRO A 37 -13.91 -2.34 16.80
C PRO A 37 -13.65 -0.86 16.49
N ASP A 38 -12.75 -0.21 17.22
CA ASP A 38 -12.38 1.20 16.98
C ASP A 38 -11.85 1.44 15.56
N SER A 39 -10.88 0.63 15.11
CA SER A 39 -10.34 0.71 13.75
C SER A 39 -11.39 0.33 12.70
N MET A 40 -12.22 -0.67 13.00
CA MET A 40 -13.35 -1.07 12.16
C MET A 40 -14.38 0.05 12.00
N ASN A 41 -14.62 0.88 13.01
CA ASN A 41 -15.54 2.02 12.90
C ASN A 41 -15.03 3.07 11.91
N VAL A 42 -13.72 3.34 11.91
CA VAL A 42 -13.09 4.19 10.88
C VAL A 42 -13.27 3.58 9.49
N PHE A 43 -12.99 2.28 9.35
CA PHE A 43 -13.16 1.59 8.07
C PHE A 43 -14.61 1.63 7.57
N LYS A 44 -15.59 1.41 8.46
CA LYS A 44 -17.02 1.51 8.12
C LYS A 44 -17.40 2.86 7.55
N TYR A 45 -16.84 3.95 8.10
CA TYR A 45 -17.05 5.28 7.54
C TYR A 45 -16.53 5.36 6.10
N TYR A 46 -15.27 5.00 5.84
CA TYR A 46 -14.71 5.06 4.48
C TYR A 46 -15.30 4.05 3.49
N ILE A 47 -15.84 2.93 3.97
CA ILE A 47 -16.66 2.01 3.16
C ILE A 47 -17.95 2.71 2.73
N SER A 48 -18.62 3.41 3.66
CA SER A 48 -19.87 4.11 3.36
C SER A 48 -19.70 5.26 2.36
N THR A 49 -18.52 5.88 2.29
CA THR A 49 -18.20 6.89 1.26
C THR A 49 -17.81 6.28 -0.09
N GLY A 50 -17.73 4.95 -0.20
CA GLY A 50 -17.23 4.24 -1.37
C GLY A 50 -15.71 4.30 -1.56
N PHE A 51 -14.98 4.98 -0.67
CA PHE A 51 -13.53 5.20 -0.81
C PHE A 51 -12.73 3.93 -0.46
N LEU A 52 -13.17 3.18 0.55
CA LEU A 52 -12.55 1.94 0.98
C LEU A 52 -13.36 0.72 0.52
N GLU A 53 -12.69 -0.24 -0.07
CA GLU A 53 -13.14 -1.62 -0.19
C GLU A 53 -12.41 -2.47 0.84
N LEU A 54 -13.17 -3.19 1.66
CA LEU A 54 -12.65 -3.99 2.77
C LEU A 54 -13.04 -5.45 2.58
N ILE A 55 -12.05 -6.33 2.43
CA ILE A 55 -12.27 -7.76 2.19
C ILE A 55 -11.85 -8.56 3.42
N SER A 56 -12.73 -9.43 3.91
CA SER A 56 -12.37 -10.34 5.01
C SER A 56 -11.36 -11.37 4.51
N TYR A 57 -10.23 -11.50 5.21
CA TYR A 57 -9.24 -12.54 4.97
C TYR A 57 -9.15 -13.50 6.15
N LYS A 58 -9.11 -14.80 5.84
CA LYS A 58 -8.98 -15.87 6.81
C LYS A 58 -7.84 -16.78 6.37
N PRO A 59 -6.64 -16.68 6.97
CA PRO A 59 -5.52 -17.52 6.59
C PRO A 59 -5.84 -19.00 6.86
N ARG A 60 -5.38 -19.84 5.94
CA ARG A 60 -5.65 -21.29 6.00
C ARG A 60 -4.70 -21.93 7.00
N SER A 61 -5.24 -22.58 8.02
CA SER A 61 -4.46 -23.41 8.93
C SER A 61 -4.17 -24.79 8.32
N ILE A 62 -2.96 -25.30 8.48
CA ILE A 62 -2.62 -26.69 8.18
C ILE A 62 -2.85 -27.51 9.46
N LYS A 63 -3.68 -28.57 9.34
CA LYS A 63 -4.09 -29.56 10.37
C LYS A 63 -5.17 -29.09 11.36
N GLY A 64 -6.44 -29.31 11.00
CA GLY A 64 -7.56 -29.48 11.95
C GLY A 64 -7.95 -28.28 12.83
N ILE A 65 -7.18 -27.20 12.83
CA ILE A 65 -7.47 -25.97 13.59
C ILE A 65 -8.31 -25.03 12.72
N THR A 66 -9.43 -24.61 13.27
CA THR A 66 -10.31 -23.55 12.79
C THR A 66 -9.58 -22.20 12.81
N GLU A 67 -9.54 -21.51 11.67
CA GLU A 67 -9.26 -20.08 11.48
C GLU A 67 -8.14 -19.46 12.36
N ILE A 68 -6.97 -19.21 11.78
CA ILE A 68 -5.91 -18.46 12.46
C ILE A 68 -6.21 -16.97 12.36
N ASN A 69 -6.13 -16.26 13.47
CA ASN A 69 -6.15 -14.81 13.48
C ASN A 69 -4.73 -14.27 13.41
N PHE A 70 -4.50 -13.23 12.61
CA PHE A 70 -3.25 -12.48 12.66
C PHE A 70 -3.14 -11.80 14.02
N THR A 71 -2.02 -12.05 14.69
CA THR A 71 -1.59 -11.41 15.92
C THR A 71 -0.18 -10.88 15.71
N ASP A 72 0.27 -9.97 16.58
CA ASP A 72 1.63 -9.44 16.49
C ASP A 72 2.67 -10.57 16.54
N ASP A 73 2.44 -11.58 17.40
CA ASP A 73 3.31 -12.75 17.57
C ASP A 73 3.42 -13.63 16.31
N ASN A 74 2.32 -13.82 15.56
CA ASN A 74 2.31 -14.75 14.41
C ASN A 74 2.45 -14.05 13.05
N SER A 75 2.32 -12.72 13.02
CA SER A 75 2.35 -11.88 11.82
C SER A 75 3.66 -11.93 11.03
N GLN A 76 4.74 -12.42 11.66
CA GLN A 76 6.08 -12.49 11.09
C GLN A 76 6.52 -13.91 10.72
N THR A 77 5.67 -14.91 10.92
CA THR A 77 5.95 -16.30 10.52
C THR A 77 6.11 -16.40 9.00
N ARG A 78 6.82 -17.43 8.51
CA ARG A 78 6.99 -17.66 7.06
C ARG A 78 5.64 -17.78 6.34
N GLN A 79 4.67 -18.46 6.96
CA GLN A 79 3.32 -18.57 6.40
C GLN A 79 2.63 -17.20 6.35
N ALA A 80 2.67 -16.44 7.44
CA ALA A 80 2.10 -15.08 7.48
C ALA A 80 2.69 -14.15 6.41
N ARG A 81 3.99 -14.25 6.14
CA ARG A 81 4.63 -13.49 5.06
C ARG A 81 4.10 -13.91 3.69
N GLN A 82 3.99 -15.21 3.41
CA GLN A 82 3.41 -15.71 2.16
C GLN A 82 1.95 -15.27 1.98
N ASP A 83 1.17 -15.33 3.06
CA ASP A 83 -0.22 -14.88 3.09
C ASP A 83 -0.32 -13.37 2.78
N LYS A 84 0.54 -12.53 3.37
CA LYS A 84 0.61 -11.08 3.06
C LYS A 84 0.99 -10.84 1.60
N THR A 85 2.00 -11.53 1.07
CA THR A 85 2.42 -11.41 -0.34
C THR A 85 1.30 -11.79 -1.31
N LEU A 86 0.56 -12.86 -1.02
CA LEU A 86 -0.59 -13.28 -1.83
C LEU A 86 -1.65 -12.18 -1.90
N LEU A 87 -1.91 -11.51 -0.79
CA LEU A 87 -2.92 -10.46 -0.72
C LEU A 87 -2.51 -9.19 -1.44
N VAL A 88 -1.23 -8.83 -1.41
CA VAL A 88 -0.71 -7.74 -2.26
C VAL A 88 -0.98 -8.05 -3.74
N ARG A 89 -0.75 -9.29 -4.17
CA ARG A 89 -1.04 -9.69 -5.56
C ARG A 89 -2.54 -9.68 -5.88
N ASP A 90 -3.39 -10.12 -4.96
CA ASP A 90 -4.85 -10.06 -5.14
C ASP A 90 -5.35 -8.60 -5.22
N CYS A 91 -4.79 -7.68 -4.43
CA CYS A 91 -5.07 -6.24 -4.55
C CYS A 91 -4.73 -5.72 -5.95
N GLN A 92 -3.53 -6.02 -6.45
CA GLN A 92 -3.08 -5.59 -7.78
C GLN A 92 -4.00 -6.13 -8.87
N PHE A 93 -4.41 -7.40 -8.76
CA PHE A 93 -5.31 -8.01 -9.73
C PHE A 93 -6.70 -7.37 -9.72
N ARG A 94 -7.31 -7.16 -8.55
CA ARG A 94 -8.64 -6.52 -8.42
C ARG A 94 -8.66 -5.07 -8.89
N LEU A 95 -7.54 -4.37 -8.71
CA LEU A 95 -7.39 -2.99 -9.14
C LEU A 95 -6.85 -2.86 -10.58
N GLY A 96 -6.75 -3.96 -11.34
CA GLY A 96 -6.19 -3.95 -12.70
C GLY A 96 -6.93 -3.09 -13.73
N GLY A 97 -8.09 -2.53 -13.39
CA GLY A 97 -8.81 -1.56 -14.22
C GLY A 97 -8.44 -0.09 -13.99
N TYR A 98 -7.55 0.20 -13.03
CA TYR A 98 -7.07 1.56 -12.75
C TYR A 98 -5.78 1.86 -13.53
N ASP A 99 -5.59 3.12 -13.92
CA ASP A 99 -4.40 3.56 -14.66
C ASP A 99 -3.10 3.36 -13.87
N TYR A 100 -3.17 3.56 -12.55
CA TYR A 100 -2.04 3.44 -11.63
C TYR A 100 -2.49 2.76 -10.33
N VAL A 101 -1.70 1.79 -9.88
CA VAL A 101 -1.93 1.05 -8.64
C VAL A 101 -0.65 1.06 -7.83
N MET A 102 -0.76 1.42 -6.56
CA MET A 102 0.36 1.44 -5.62
C MET A 102 0.00 0.62 -4.39
N THR A 103 0.98 -0.13 -3.90
CA THR A 103 0.88 -0.88 -2.65
C THR A 103 1.61 -0.10 -1.58
N ILE A 104 0.92 0.24 -0.50
CA ILE A 104 1.45 1.09 0.59
C ILE A 104 0.89 0.61 1.92
N ASP A 105 1.60 0.86 3.02
CA ASP A 105 1.12 0.55 4.38
C ASP A 105 0.49 1.78 5.06
N PHE A 106 -0.32 1.57 6.12
CA PHE A 106 -1.09 2.63 6.80
C PHE A 106 -0.22 3.62 7.60
N ASP A 107 1.06 3.31 7.79
CA ASP A 107 2.10 4.14 8.41
C ASP A 107 3.02 4.82 7.38
N GLU A 108 2.77 4.62 6.09
CA GLU A 108 3.53 5.21 5.00
C GLU A 108 2.72 6.27 4.25
N PHE A 109 3.39 7.33 3.80
CA PHE A 109 2.80 8.41 3.02
C PHE A 109 3.53 8.59 1.68
N PRO A 110 2.80 8.65 0.56
CA PRO A 110 3.39 8.98 -0.72
C PRO A 110 3.58 10.49 -0.81
N VAL A 111 4.80 10.96 -0.59
CA VAL A 111 5.14 12.39 -0.58
C VAL A 111 5.73 12.80 -1.94
N PRO A 112 5.08 13.72 -2.69
CA PRO A 112 5.69 14.31 -3.87
C PRO A 112 6.91 15.14 -3.52
N ILE A 113 8.00 14.97 -4.27
CA ILE A 113 9.20 15.80 -4.13
C ILE A 113 9.00 17.08 -4.95
N ALA A 114 9.47 18.22 -4.42
CA ALA A 114 9.43 19.50 -5.13
C ALA A 114 10.07 19.37 -6.53
N PRO A 115 9.51 20.01 -7.57
CA PRO A 115 8.46 21.04 -7.53
C PRO A 115 7.02 20.50 -7.53
N TYR A 116 6.80 19.19 -7.38
CA TYR A 116 5.46 18.61 -7.48
C TYR A 116 4.67 18.74 -6.17
N GLY A 117 3.42 19.18 -6.26
CA GLY A 117 2.54 19.33 -5.08
C GLY A 117 1.55 18.19 -4.85
N THR A 118 1.30 17.34 -5.86
CA THR A 118 0.33 16.22 -5.79
C THR A 118 0.83 15.03 -6.61
N LEU A 119 0.29 13.83 -6.37
CA LEU A 119 0.57 12.66 -7.22
C LEU A 119 0.12 12.90 -8.67
N ASN A 120 -0.97 13.63 -8.87
CA ASN A 120 -1.44 13.98 -10.22
C ASN A 120 -0.42 14.81 -10.99
N TRP A 121 0.30 15.73 -10.33
CA TRP A 121 1.40 16.46 -10.96
C TRP A 121 2.53 15.53 -11.40
N ILE A 122 2.90 14.55 -10.58
CA ILE A 122 3.90 13.54 -10.93
C ILE A 122 3.43 12.72 -12.13
N ILE A 123 2.18 12.26 -12.12
CA ILE A 123 1.60 11.48 -13.22
C ILE A 123 1.62 12.30 -14.53
N GLN A 124 1.22 13.57 -14.48
CA GLN A 124 1.22 14.44 -15.66
C GLN A 124 2.64 14.69 -16.20
N ALA A 125 3.61 14.90 -15.31
CA ALA A 125 5.01 15.07 -15.69
C ALA A 125 5.61 13.79 -16.30
N THR A 126 5.17 12.62 -15.84
CA THR A 126 5.72 11.31 -16.27
C THR A 126 4.99 10.69 -17.44
N ARG A 127 3.79 11.17 -17.81
CA ARG A 127 3.01 10.69 -18.98
C ARG A 127 3.78 10.74 -20.32
N GLY A 128 4.81 11.57 -20.46
CA GLY A 128 5.68 11.58 -21.64
C GLY A 128 6.84 10.57 -21.61
N VAL A 129 7.07 9.92 -20.47
CA VAL A 129 8.22 9.02 -20.22
C VAL A 129 7.80 7.54 -20.16
N ILE A 130 6.56 7.25 -19.78
CA ILE A 130 6.05 5.87 -19.61
C ILE A 130 5.59 5.31 -20.96
N ASN A 131 6.54 4.96 -21.84
CA ASN A 131 6.27 4.16 -23.04
C ASN A 131 6.95 2.77 -23.02
N ASP A 132 7.85 2.51 -22.07
CA ASP A 132 8.56 1.24 -21.97
C ASP A 132 8.13 0.43 -20.74
N ALA A 133 7.89 -0.86 -20.97
CA ALA A 133 7.33 -1.79 -20.00
C ALA A 133 8.22 -1.96 -18.74
N VAL A 134 7.57 -2.01 -17.58
CA VAL A 134 8.19 -2.34 -16.29
C VAL A 134 8.69 -3.79 -16.33
N THR A 135 10.01 -3.99 -16.32
CA THR A 135 10.62 -5.32 -16.12
C THR A 135 10.99 -5.51 -14.64
N CYS A 136 10.47 -6.59 -14.05
CA CYS A 136 10.85 -7.03 -12.71
C CYS A 136 12.15 -7.82 -12.81
N SER A 137 13.23 -7.37 -12.19
CA SER A 137 14.38 -8.24 -11.90
C SER A 137 15.22 -7.69 -10.76
N ASP A 138 15.17 -8.37 -9.61
CA ASP A 138 16.31 -8.47 -8.72
C ASP A 138 16.79 -9.94 -8.69
N ALA A 139 18.04 -10.16 -8.28
CA ALA A 139 18.67 -11.48 -8.32
C ALA A 139 18.18 -12.45 -7.23
N ASN A 140 17.25 -12.01 -6.35
CA ASN A 140 16.75 -12.76 -5.20
C ASN A 140 15.24 -13.04 -5.25
N GLY A 141 14.51 -12.51 -6.24
CA GLY A 141 13.09 -12.76 -6.43
C GLY A 141 12.17 -11.94 -5.53
N ASP A 142 12.67 -10.89 -4.87
CA ASP A 142 11.85 -9.95 -4.09
C ASP A 142 11.41 -8.80 -5.00
N CYS A 143 10.11 -8.81 -5.34
CA CYS A 143 9.49 -7.71 -6.06
C CYS A 143 9.16 -6.58 -5.08
N ASP A 144 10.15 -5.76 -4.73
CA ASP A 144 9.85 -4.44 -4.19
C ASP A 144 9.39 -3.56 -5.35
N PHE A 145 8.15 -3.05 -5.29
CA PHE A 145 7.58 -2.18 -6.32
C PHE A 145 8.20 -0.79 -6.19
N SER A 146 9.47 -0.67 -6.54
CA SER A 146 10.09 0.62 -6.81
C SER A 146 9.60 1.08 -8.18
N LEU A 147 8.82 2.15 -8.23
CA LEU A 147 8.64 2.97 -9.42
C LEU A 147 10.04 3.47 -9.84
N ARG A 148 10.77 2.70 -10.65
CA ARG A 148 11.91 3.23 -11.39
C ARG A 148 11.35 4.07 -12.52
N LEU A 149 11.13 5.36 -12.25
CA LEU A 149 11.10 6.34 -13.34
C LEU A 149 12.47 6.26 -14.01
N GLN A 150 12.50 5.76 -15.25
CA GLN A 150 13.72 5.67 -16.02
C GLN A 150 14.28 7.08 -16.21
N GLU A 151 15.59 7.23 -15.99
CA GLU A 151 16.32 8.48 -16.14
C GLU A 151 16.09 9.07 -17.54
N SER A 152 15.22 10.08 -17.66
CA SER A 152 15.39 11.04 -18.73
C SER A 152 16.60 11.87 -18.36
N VAL A 153 17.76 11.55 -18.94
CA VAL A 153 18.98 12.34 -18.83
C VAL A 153 18.67 13.76 -19.30
N THR A 154 18.37 14.65 -18.36
CA THR A 154 18.48 16.09 -18.60
C THR A 154 19.96 16.45 -18.61
N PRO A 155 20.44 17.34 -19.51
CA PRO A 155 21.86 17.70 -19.64
C PRO A 155 22.55 18.28 -18.38
N GLU A 156 21.85 18.42 -17.24
CA GLU A 156 22.32 19.13 -16.05
C GLU A 156 22.47 18.26 -14.78
N GLY A 157 22.49 16.93 -14.89
CA GLY A 157 23.19 16.08 -13.91
C GLY A 157 22.68 16.06 -12.46
N VAL A 158 21.38 16.21 -12.20
CA VAL A 158 20.82 16.03 -10.84
C VAL A 158 19.93 14.77 -10.80
N ALA A 159 20.40 13.74 -10.12
CA ALA A 159 19.67 12.48 -9.93
C ALA A 159 18.55 12.66 -8.87
N PRO A 160 17.30 12.23 -9.12
CA PRO A 160 16.30 12.11 -8.07
C PRO A 160 16.47 10.76 -7.36
N ILE A 161 16.83 10.84 -6.08
CA ILE A 161 16.85 9.72 -5.14
C ILE A 161 15.43 9.59 -4.59
N TYR A 162 14.77 8.45 -4.79
CA TYR A 162 13.56 8.11 -4.04
C TYR A 162 13.96 7.86 -2.59
N GLN A 163 13.44 8.66 -1.68
CA GLN A 163 13.64 8.44 -0.26
C GLN A 163 12.37 7.81 0.32
N LYS A 164 12.41 6.49 0.55
CA LYS A 164 11.48 5.85 1.48
C LYS A 164 11.70 6.52 2.83
N THR A 165 10.71 7.29 3.28
CA THR A 165 10.79 7.92 4.60
C THR A 165 9.95 7.08 5.54
N GLU A 166 10.59 6.10 6.18
CA GLU A 166 10.00 5.39 7.30
C GLU A 166 9.96 6.35 8.49
N PHE A 167 8.76 6.79 8.87
CA PHE A 167 8.62 7.54 10.10
C PHE A 167 8.56 6.58 11.29
N ASN A 168 9.69 6.41 11.98
CA ASN A 168 9.70 5.79 13.30
C ASN A 168 9.09 6.75 14.31
N PHE A 169 7.80 6.59 14.58
CA PHE A 169 7.14 7.28 15.69
C PHE A 169 7.24 6.43 16.95
N SER A 170 8.21 6.75 17.82
CA SER A 170 8.30 6.22 19.17
C SER A 170 6.99 6.47 19.92
N GLN A 171 6.48 5.41 20.57
CA GLN A 171 5.48 5.54 21.64
C GLN A 171 6.06 6.29 22.83
#